data_AF-A0A932PFD2-F1
#
_entry.id   AF-A0A932PFD2-F1
#
_cell.length_a   1.000
_cell.length_b   1.000
_cell.length_c   1.000
_cell.angle_alpha   90.00
_cell.angle_beta   90.00
_cell.angle_gamma   90.00
#
_symmetry.space_group_name_H-M   'P 1'
#
loop_
_entity.id
_entity.type
_entity.pdbx_description
1 polymer ?
#
loop_
_entity_poly.entity_id
_entity_poly.type
_entity_poly.pdbx_seq_one_letter_code
_entity_poly.pdbx_strand_id
1 'polypeptide(L)'
;MTDPAIREPDQIRQDAARKLRAVQVSPHFQAILGCVLGEHWTTPRLVEMVITPDGHVLGRCEGDVSFKAFLGASEDLLRNIHGVAAVVELDGDEVGYLVAKIAEIKRQR
;
A
#
# COMPACT_ATOMS: atom_id res chain seq x y z
N MET A 1 -26.00 18.58 -13.60
CA MET A 1 -24.71 17.98 -13.22
C MET A 1 -25.04 16.90 -12.21
N THR A 2 -24.86 15.63 -12.57
CA THR A 2 -25.04 14.52 -11.64
C THR A 2 -23.87 14.57 -10.67
N ASP A 3 -24.15 14.69 -9.38
CA ASP A 3 -23.11 14.56 -8.35
C ASP A 3 -22.45 13.18 -8.54
N PRO A 4 -21.11 13.08 -8.59
CA PRO A 4 -20.48 11.76 -8.66
C PRO A 4 -20.91 10.97 -7.42
N ALA A 5 -21.46 9.77 -7.64
CA ALA A 5 -21.85 8.89 -6.56
C ALA A 5 -20.63 8.63 -5.65
N ILE A 6 -20.84 8.69 -4.33
CA ILE A 6 -19.82 8.32 -3.34
C ILE A 6 -19.34 6.90 -3.67
N ARG A 7 -18.03 6.73 -3.84
CA ARG A 7 -17.43 5.41 -4.13
C ARG A 7 -17.27 4.61 -2.85
N GLU A 8 -17.62 3.33 -2.91
CA GLU A 8 -17.37 2.39 -1.82
C GLU A 8 -15.86 2.10 -1.67
N PRO A 9 -15.36 1.85 -0.44
CA PRO A 9 -13.94 1.58 -0.21
C PRO A 9 -13.35 0.47 -1.08
N ASP A 10 -14.11 -0.60 -1.33
CA ASP A 10 -13.67 -1.70 -2.19
C ASP A 10 -13.54 -1.30 -3.65
N GLN A 11 -14.40 -0.41 -4.14
CA GLN A 11 -14.29 0.13 -5.50
C GLN A 11 -13.03 0.99 -5.62
N ILE A 12 -12.79 1.88 -4.64
CA ILE A 12 -11.59 2.72 -4.60
C ILE A 12 -10.32 1.85 -4.58
N ARG A 13 -10.31 0.79 -3.75
CA ARG A 13 -9.21 -0.18 -3.66
C ARG A 13 -8.96 -0.87 -5.01
N GLN A 14 -10.00 -1.35 -5.67
CA GLN A 14 -9.90 -2.05 -6.96
C GLN A 14 -9.39 -1.12 -8.08
N ASP A 15 -9.88 0.12 -8.13
CA ASP A 15 -9.43 1.10 -9.11
C ASP A 15 -7.95 1.48 -8.89
N ALA A 16 -7.55 1.73 -7.64
CA ALA A 16 -6.16 1.97 -7.29
C ALA A 16 -5.27 0.78 -7.67
N ALA A 17 -5.69 -0.45 -7.35
CA ALA A 17 -4.95 -1.67 -7.67
C ALA A 17 -4.76 -1.84 -9.18
N ARG A 18 -5.82 -1.62 -9.97
CA ARG A 18 -5.77 -1.69 -11.43
C ARG A 18 -4.76 -0.70 -12.01
N LYS A 19 -4.79 0.57 -11.57
CA LYS A 19 -3.85 1.60 -12.05
C LYS A 19 -2.42 1.32 -11.62
N LEU A 20 -2.20 1.00 -10.34
CA LEU A 20 -0.87 0.71 -9.79
C LEU A 20 -0.25 -0.55 -10.37
N ARG A 21 -1.05 -1.53 -10.83
CA ARG A 21 -0.51 -2.73 -11.48
C ARG A 21 0.22 -2.43 -12.79
N ALA A 22 -0.08 -1.32 -13.44
CA ALA A 22 0.52 -0.93 -14.72
C ALA A 22 1.89 -0.27 -14.58
N VAL A 23 2.28 0.18 -13.37
CA VAL A 23 3.57 0.84 -13.16
C VAL A 23 4.69 -0.16 -12.92
N GLN A 24 5.84 0.07 -13.55
CA GLN A 24 7.05 -0.68 -13.25
C GLN A 24 7.72 -0.08 -12.01
N VAL A 25 7.80 -0.88 -10.95
CA VAL A 25 8.47 -0.54 -9.70
C VAL A 25 9.38 -1.69 -9.28
N SER A 26 10.20 -1.48 -8.24
CA SER A 26 11.02 -2.59 -7.71
C SER A 26 10.13 -3.73 -7.19
N PRO A 27 10.56 -5.00 -7.27
CA PRO A 27 9.81 -6.13 -6.72
C PRO A 27 9.47 -5.94 -5.22
N HIS A 28 10.38 -5.31 -4.49
CA HIS A 28 10.19 -4.98 -3.08
C HIS A 28 9.03 -4.00 -2.86
N PHE A 29 8.97 -2.91 -3.64
CA PHE A 29 7.87 -1.95 -3.54
C PHE A 29 6.55 -2.53 -4.10
N GLN A 30 6.63 -3.41 -5.09
CA GLN A 30 5.47 -4.14 -5.60
C GLN A 30 4.83 -5.04 -4.54
N ALA A 31 5.64 -5.70 -3.70
CA ALA A 31 5.15 -6.49 -2.58
C ALA A 31 4.44 -5.62 -1.53
N ILE A 32 4.99 -4.43 -1.24
CA ILE A 32 4.38 -3.45 -0.33
C ILE A 32 3.01 -3.00 -0.86
N LEU A 33 2.92 -2.58 -2.13
CA LEU A 33 1.66 -2.17 -2.75
C LEU A 33 0.64 -3.30 -2.73
N GLY A 34 1.07 -4.53 -3.07
CA GLY A 34 0.23 -5.72 -2.99
C GLY A 34 -0.33 -5.92 -1.58
N CYS A 35 0.50 -5.83 -0.54
CA CYS A 35 0.06 -5.94 0.83
C CYS A 35 -0.94 -4.84 1.24
N VAL A 36 -0.69 -3.57 0.87
CA VAL A 36 -1.59 -2.44 1.19
C VAL A 36 -2.97 -2.62 0.52
N LEU A 37 -2.99 -3.12 -0.71
CA LEU A 37 -4.20 -3.31 -1.51
C LEU A 37 -4.89 -4.66 -1.27
N GLY A 38 -4.28 -5.57 -0.49
CA GLY A 38 -4.79 -6.93 -0.29
C GLY A 38 -4.60 -7.85 -1.50
N GLU A 39 -3.67 -7.54 -2.40
CA GLU A 39 -3.43 -8.22 -3.66
C GLU A 39 -2.23 -9.18 -3.61
N HIS A 40 -2.26 -10.21 -4.46
CA HIS A 40 -1.19 -11.22 -4.56
C HIS A 40 -0.28 -10.93 -5.74
N TRP A 41 0.63 -9.97 -5.58
CA TRP A 41 1.43 -9.45 -6.70
C TRP A 41 2.83 -10.03 -6.83
N THR A 42 3.37 -10.62 -5.77
CA THR A 42 4.74 -11.13 -5.69
C THR A 42 4.80 -12.47 -4.96
N THR A 43 5.89 -13.21 -5.19
CA THR A 43 6.22 -14.46 -4.48
C THR A 43 7.64 -14.33 -3.90
N PRO A 44 7.87 -14.47 -2.58
CA PRO A 44 6.86 -14.71 -1.55
C PRO A 44 5.88 -13.53 -1.41
N ARG A 45 4.64 -13.84 -0.99
CA ARG A 45 3.62 -12.83 -0.76
C ARG A 45 3.88 -12.15 0.58
N LEU A 46 3.94 -10.82 0.57
CA LEU A 46 3.88 -10.02 1.80
C LEU A 46 2.42 -9.97 2.29
N VAL A 47 2.16 -10.48 3.50
CA VAL A 47 0.79 -10.62 4.03
C VAL A 47 0.45 -9.63 5.12
N GLU A 48 1.46 -9.07 5.78
CA GLU A 48 1.27 -8.14 6.88
C GLU A 48 2.47 -7.19 7.00
N MET A 49 2.19 -5.97 7.45
CA MET A 49 3.21 -4.98 7.76
C MET A 49 2.95 -4.36 9.12
N VAL A 50 4.01 -3.91 9.77
CA VAL A 50 3.95 -3.12 11.00
C VAL A 50 4.90 -1.93 10.88
N ILE A 51 4.50 -0.78 11.42
CA ILE A 51 5.38 0.38 11.58
C ILE A 51 5.83 0.44 13.04
N THR A 52 7.12 0.55 13.27
CA THR A 52 7.72 0.65 14.60
C THR A 52 7.72 2.11 15.12
N PRO A 53 7.91 2.38 16.43
CA PRO A 53 7.77 3.73 16.97
C PRO A 53 8.86 4.67 16.46
N ASP A 54 10.03 4.11 16.13
CA ASP A 54 11.15 4.75 15.45
C ASP A 54 10.95 4.85 13.92
N GLY A 55 9.78 4.48 13.41
CA GLY A 55 9.36 4.75 12.04
C GLY A 55 9.80 3.71 11.01
N HIS A 56 10.43 2.60 11.41
CA HIS A 56 10.77 1.51 10.49
C HIS A 56 9.54 0.71 10.08
N VAL A 57 9.54 0.22 8.84
CA VAL A 57 8.50 -0.65 8.30
C VAL A 57 9.04 -2.06 8.26
N LEU A 58 8.36 -2.99 8.94
CA LEU A 58 8.66 -4.41 8.92
C LEU A 58 7.53 -5.18 8.25
N GLY A 59 7.89 -6.27 7.58
CA GLY A 59 6.99 -7.13 6.83
C GLY A 59 7.03 -8.58 7.33
N ARG A 60 5.89 -9.24 7.25
CA ARG A 60 5.74 -10.68 7.42
C ARG A 60 5.28 -11.28 6.10
N CYS A 61 6.05 -12.22 5.58
CA CYS A 61 5.67 -12.96 4.39
C CYS A 61 4.74 -14.13 4.75
N GLU A 62 4.01 -14.63 3.77
CA GLU A 62 3.24 -15.86 3.91
C GLU A 62 4.15 -17.01 4.34
N GLY A 63 3.72 -17.79 5.34
CA GLY A 63 4.51 -18.86 5.95
C GLY A 63 5.47 -18.40 7.05
N ASP A 64 5.76 -17.10 7.18
CA ASP A 64 6.52 -16.59 8.33
C ASP A 64 5.66 -16.46 9.58
N VAL A 65 6.22 -16.88 10.72
CA VAL A 65 5.62 -16.74 12.05
C VAL A 65 5.80 -15.32 12.62
N SER A 66 6.84 -14.60 12.18
CA SER A 66 7.20 -13.27 12.71
C SER A 66 7.53 -12.29 11.60
N PHE A 67 7.50 -10.99 11.91
CA PHE A 67 7.98 -9.93 11.01
C PHE A 67 9.50 -10.01 10.89
N LYS A 68 10.00 -10.37 9.71
CA LYS A 68 11.44 -10.55 9.44
C LYS A 68 11.95 -9.66 8.31
N ALA A 69 11.07 -9.23 7.40
CA ALA A 69 11.46 -8.43 6.25
C ALA A 69 11.59 -6.96 6.67
N PHE A 70 12.78 -6.38 6.57
CA PHE A 70 12.94 -4.93 6.69
C PHE A 70 12.51 -4.27 5.39
N LEU A 71 11.51 -3.38 5.45
CA LEU A 71 10.89 -2.78 4.27
C LEU A 71 11.33 -1.33 4.02
N GLY A 72 11.92 -0.66 5.01
CA GLY A 72 12.40 0.72 4.91
C GLY A 72 11.87 1.62 6.03
N ALA A 73 11.77 2.92 5.77
CA ALA A 73 11.18 3.90 6.68
C ALA A 73 9.77 4.33 6.22
N SER A 74 8.90 4.63 7.18
CA SER A 74 7.51 5.03 6.92
C SER A 74 7.38 6.36 6.18
N GLU A 75 8.30 7.30 6.41
CA GLU A 75 8.37 8.57 5.68
C GLU A 75 8.70 8.35 4.20
N ASP A 76 9.69 7.51 3.91
CA ASP A 76 10.05 7.12 2.54
C ASP A 76 8.91 6.38 1.85
N LEU A 77 8.21 5.50 2.59
CA LEU A 77 7.03 4.80 2.08
C LEU A 77 5.94 5.78 1.65
N LEU A 78 5.56 6.74 2.50
CA LEU A 78 4.56 7.75 2.16
C LEU A 78 4.98 8.59 0.95
N ARG A 79 6.24 9.01 0.88
CA ARG A 79 6.78 9.74 -0.28
C ARG A 79 6.69 8.90 -1.56
N ASN A 80 7.02 7.61 -1.50
CA ASN A 80 6.94 6.71 -2.64
C ASN A 80 5.50 6.47 -3.10
N ILE A 81 4.54 6.39 -2.18
CA ILE A 81 3.10 6.31 -2.51
C ILE A 81 2.65 7.55 -3.27
N HIS A 82 3.01 8.75 -2.81
CA HIS A 82 2.67 9.98 -3.54
C HIS A 82 3.37 10.05 -4.90
N GLY A 83 4.63 9.63 -4.98
CA GLY A 83 5.38 9.58 -6.24
C GLY A 83 4.72 8.66 -7.27
N VAL A 84 4.38 7.43 -6.89
CA VAL A 84 3.72 6.48 -7.82
C VAL A 84 2.30 6.92 -8.15
N ALA A 85 1.57 7.50 -7.18
CA ALA A 85 0.23 8.01 -7.39
C ALA A 85 0.17 9.07 -8.49
N ALA A 86 1.15 9.98 -8.51
CA ALA A 86 1.26 10.99 -9.56
C ALA A 86 1.55 10.38 -10.94
N VAL A 87 2.35 9.30 -10.99
CA VAL A 87 2.71 8.63 -12.25
C VAL A 87 1.53 7.90 -12.88
N VAL A 88 0.68 7.26 -12.06
CA VAL A 88 -0.48 6.49 -12.56
C VAL A 88 -1.80 7.25 -12.47
N GLU A 89 -1.72 8.55 -12.20
CA GLU A 89 -2.88 9.45 -12.09
C GLU A 89 -3.96 8.90 -11.14
N LEU A 90 -3.54 8.52 -9.94
CA LEU A 90 -4.50 8.25 -8.87
C LEU A 90 -5.23 9.54 -8.51
N ASP A 91 -6.53 9.42 -8.32
CA ASP A 91 -7.36 10.52 -7.82
C ASP A 91 -7.32 10.64 -6.29
N GLY A 92 -8.03 11.63 -5.76
CA GLY A 92 -8.02 11.95 -4.33
C GLY A 92 -8.50 10.80 -3.44
N ASP A 93 -9.51 10.02 -3.85
CA ASP A 93 -10.00 8.92 -3.02
C ASP A 93 -9.02 7.76 -3.04
N GLU A 94 -8.43 7.46 -4.20
CA GLU A 94 -7.44 6.38 -4.34
C GLU A 94 -6.17 6.68 -3.52
N VAL A 95 -5.66 7.92 -3.59
CA VAL A 95 -4.54 8.35 -2.73
C VAL A 95 -4.94 8.32 -1.26
N GLY A 96 -6.13 8.83 -0.94
CA GLY A 96 -6.69 8.84 0.41
C GLY A 96 -6.79 7.45 1.01
N TYR A 97 -7.25 6.47 0.22
CA TYR A 97 -7.32 5.06 0.61
C TYR A 97 -5.94 4.51 0.99
N LEU A 98 -4.92 4.68 0.12
CA LEU A 98 -3.57 4.17 0.38
C LEU A 98 -2.96 4.78 1.64
N VAL A 99 -3.08 6.11 1.82
CA VAL A 99 -2.58 6.81 3.00
C VAL A 99 -3.32 6.36 4.26
N ALA A 100 -4.64 6.17 4.18
CA ALA A 100 -5.44 5.68 5.30
C ALA A 100 -5.02 4.26 5.73
N LYS A 101 -4.78 3.35 4.79
CA LYS A 101 -4.26 2.00 5.09
C LYS A 101 -2.88 2.04 5.77
N ILE A 102 -1.99 2.93 5.35
CA ILE A 102 -0.69 3.11 6.01
C ILE A 102 -0.87 3.67 7.42
N ALA A 103 -1.79 4.62 7.61
CA ALA A 103 -2.12 5.16 8.92
C ALA A 103 -2.72 4.10 9.86
N GLU A 104 -3.53 3.16 9.34
CA GLU A 104 -4.03 2.00 10.09
C GLU A 104 -2.89 1.12 10.60
N ILE A 105 -1.91 0.78 9.74
CA ILE A 105 -0.74 0.00 10.12
C ILE A 105 0.03 0.67 11.25
N LYS A 106 0.13 2.00 11.23
CA LYS A 106 0.78 2.78 12.29
C LYS A 106 0.03 2.72 13.63
N ARG A 107 -1.31 2.57 13.60
CA ARG A 107 -2.17 2.55 14.80
C ARG A 107 -2.26 1.18 15.48
N GLN A 108 -1.84 0.09 14.85
CA GLN A 108 -1.95 -1.28 15.39
C GLN A 108 -0.92 -1.59 16.51
N ARG A 109 -0.58 -0.60 17.34
CA ARG A 109 0.32 -0.72 18.48
C ARG A 109 -0.40 -0.42 19.79
#